data_AF-A0A820SSV4-F1
#
_entry.id   AF-A0A820SSV4-F1
#
_cell.length_a   1.000
_cell.length_b   1.000
_cell.length_c   1.000
_cell.angle_alpha   90.00
_cell.angle_beta   90.00
_cell.angle_gamma   90.00
#
_symmetry.space_group_name_H-M   'P 1'
#
loop_
_entity.id
_entity.type
_entity.pdbx_description
1 polymer ?
#
loop_
_entity_poly.entity_id
_entity_poly.type
_entity_poly.pdbx_seq_one_letter_code
_entity_poly.pdbx_strand_id
1 'polypeptide(L)' 'MTTRRFLTGYDVLLDRRANKGTAFSIEERQTYRIHGLLPPTVATPELQV' A
#
# COMPACT_ATOMS: atom_id res chain seq x y z
N MET A 1 0.70 -13.18 23.85
CA MET A 1 1.21 -13.49 22.50
C MET A 1 0.61 -12.49 21.54
N THR A 2 1.40 -11.56 21.00
CA THR A 2 0.89 -10.53 20.08
C THR A 2 0.90 -11.12 18.67
N THR A 3 -0.26 -11.56 18.18
CA THR A 3 -0.40 -12.02 16.80
C THR A 3 -0.13 -10.85 15.86
N ARG A 4 0.97 -10.91 15.10
CA ARG A 4 1.26 -9.92 14.06
C ARG A 4 0.26 -10.10 12.93
N ARG A 5 -0.79 -9.28 12.93
CA ARG A 5 -1.78 -9.24 11.85
C ARG A 5 -1.15 -8.52 10.66
N PHE A 6 -1.15 -9.17 9.50
CA PHE A 6 -0.75 -8.53 8.25
C PHE A 6 -1.91 -7.64 7.78
N LEU A 7 -1.64 -6.34 7.58
CA LEU A 7 -2.60 -5.39 7.01
C LEU A 7 -2.70 -5.65 5.51
N THR A 8 -3.91 -5.73 4.96
CA THR A 8 -4.19 -5.95 3.53
C THR A 8 -5.41 -5.16 3.10
N GLY A 9 -5.63 -4.99 1.79
CA GLY A 9 -6.81 -4.27 1.27
C GLY A 9 -6.87 -2.83 1.78
N TYR A 10 -8.05 -2.37 2.20
CA TYR A 10 -8.20 -1.03 2.76
C TYR A 10 -7.46 -0.85 4.09
N ASP A 11 -7.25 -1.91 4.88
CA ASP A 11 -6.60 -1.80 6.19
C ASP A 11 -5.17 -1.27 6.06
N VAL A 12 -4.43 -1.64 5.01
CA VAL A 12 -3.07 -1.13 4.76
C VAL A 12 -3.07 0.31 4.23
N LEU A 13 -4.15 0.73 3.57
CA LEU A 13 -4.31 2.09 3.05
C LEU A 13 -4.78 3.07 4.13
N LEU A 14 -5.51 2.59 5.13
CA LEU A 14 -6.00 3.41 6.25
C LEU A 14 -4.96 3.57 7.36
N ASP A 15 -3.98 2.67 7.47
CA ASP A 15 -2.88 2.81 8.41
C ASP A 15 -1.84 3.81 7.92
N ARG A 16 -1.76 4.97 8.58
CA ARG A 16 -0.84 6.08 8.23
C ARG A 16 0.64 5.71 8.28
N ARG A 17 1.03 4.65 8.99
CA ARG A 17 2.42 4.19 9.10
C ARG A 17 2.78 3.19 8.01
N ALA A 18 1.79 2.46 7.48
CA ALA A 18 1.99 1.46 6.43
C ALA A 18 1.68 2.02 5.03
N ASN A 19 0.77 2.99 4.92
CA ASN A 19 0.31 3.52 3.66
C ASN A 19 1.42 4.33 2.95
N LYS A 20 1.81 3.86 1.75
CA LYS A 20 2.76 4.53 0.85
C LYS A 20 2.06 5.27 -0.31
N GLY A 21 0.74 5.28 -0.35
CA GLY A 21 -0.05 5.81 -1.46
C GLY A 21 0.32 5.13 -2.78
N THR A 22 0.51 5.92 -3.83
CA THR A 22 0.90 5.39 -5.15
C THR A 22 2.33 4.85 -5.21
N ALA A 23 3.16 5.05 -4.18
CA ALA A 23 4.53 4.52 -4.15
C ALA A 23 4.61 3.02 -3.83
N PHE A 24 3.50 2.33 -3.54
CA PHE A 24 3.51 0.86 -3.50
C PHE A 24 3.93 0.30 -4.86
N SER A 25 4.95 -0.56 -4.87
CA SER A 25 5.38 -1.28 -6.07
C SER A 25 4.29 -2.23 -6.55
N ILE A 26 4.38 -2.72 -7.79
CA ILE A 26 3.40 -3.68 -8.32
C ILE A 26 3.37 -4.97 -7.48
N GLU A 27 4.53 -5.48 -7.06
CA GLU A 27 4.65 -6.66 -6.19
C GLU A 27 4.01 -6.43 -4.82
N GLU A 28 4.23 -5.25 -4.21
CA GLU A 28 3.59 -4.89 -2.94
C GLU A 28 2.06 -4.80 -3.11
N ARG A 29 1.59 -4.23 -4.21
CA ARG A 29 0.15 -4.12 -4.48
C ARG A 29 -0.52 -5.49 -4.62
N GLN A 30 0.16 -6.46 -5.24
CA GLN A 30 -0.31 -7.84 -5.32
C GLN A 30 -0.28 -8.52 -3.94
N THR A 31 0.83 -8.36 -3.20
CA THR A 31 1.04 -8.95 -1.87
C THR A 31 0.00 -8.46 -0.86
N TYR A 32 -0.26 -7.16 -0.82
CA TYR A 32 -1.23 -6.55 0.09
C TYR A 32 -2.67 -6.59 -0.46
N ARG A 33 -2.91 -7.16 -1.65
CA ARG A 33 -4.24 -7.22 -2.30
C ARG A 33 -4.89 -5.85 -2.49
N ILE A 34 -4.08 -4.88 -2.93
CA ILE A 34 -4.50 -3.50 -3.23
C ILE A 34 -4.32 -3.17 -4.72
N HIS A 35 -3.93 -4.14 -5.55
CA HIS A 35 -3.93 -3.97 -7.00
C HIS A 35 -5.35 -3.70 -7.50
N GLY A 36 -5.57 -2.55 -8.15
CA GLY A 36 -6.90 -2.05 -8.53
C GLY A 36 -7.54 -1.08 -7.54
N LEU A 37 -7.05 -0.98 -6.30
CA LEU A 37 -7.50 0.03 -5.31
C LEU A 37 -6.72 1.35 -5.40
N LEU A 38 -5.63 1.36 -6.15
CA LEU A 38 -4.78 2.52 -6.38
C LEU A 38 -4.75 2.86 -7.88
N PRO A 39 -4.54 4.15 -8.24
CA PRO A 39 -4.27 4.54 -9.62
C PRO A 39 -3.14 3.68 -10.24
N PRO A 40 -3.18 3.38 -11.55
CA PRO A 40 -2.22 2.46 -12.19
C PRO A 40 -0.78 2.98 -12.15
N THR A 41 -0.60 4.30 -12.05
CA THR A 41 0.72 4.93 -11.91
C THR A 41 1.35 4.55 -10.57
N VAL A 42 2.56 4.02 -10.64
CA VAL A 42 3.46 3.93 -9.49
C VAL A 42 4.25 5.23 -9.46
N ALA A 43 3.89 6.14 -8.55
CA ALA A 43 4.61 7.40 -8.39
C ALA A 43 5.87 7.16 -7.56
N THR A 44 6.97 7.82 -7.91
CA THR A 44 8.13 7.86 -7.02
C THR A 44 7.87 8.89 -5.91
N PRO A 45 8.50 8.75 -4.73
CA PRO A 45 8.35 9.73 -3.64
C PRO A 45 8.60 11.18 -4.07
N GLU A 46 9.47 11.40 -5.05
CA GLU A 46 9.82 12.72 -5.58
C GLU A 46 8.69 13.38 -6.39
N LEU A 47 7.71 12.61 -6.87
CA LEU A 47 6.52 13.10 -7.57
C LEU A 47 5.36 13.45 -6.62
N GLN A 48 5.44 13.03 -5.35
CA GLN A 48 4.39 13.25 -4.35
C GLN A 48 4.76 14.49 -3.51
N VAL A 49 4.15 15.63 -3.82
CA VAL A 49 4.37 16.94 -3.16
C VAL A 49 3.55 17.05 -1.87
#